data_AF-A0A5C6MNJ2-F1
#
_entry.id   AF-A0A5C6MNJ2-F1
#
_cell.length_a   1.000
_cell.length_b   1.000
_cell.length_c   1.000
_cell.angle_alpha   90.00
_cell.angle_beta   90.00
_cell.angle_gamma   90.00
#
_symmetry.space_group_name_H-M   'P 1'
#
loop_
_entity.id
_entity.type
_entity.pdbx_description
1 polymer ?
#
loop_
_entity_poly.entity_id
_entity_poly.type
_entity_poly.pdbx_seq_one_letter_code
_entity_poly.pdbx_strand_id
1 'polypeptide(L)'
;MDEIPEGNITDVQDSYKYLGILQANGNHKEAAGRSATAKYLQRLRQVLKSQLNGKHKIQAINTYALPEEKTSLREYIMKMAPTDPLLSECLRQQKPTKEEEPEGLSWKDKPMHGMYHRQIEEVADIEKTYQWLTKAGLKDSTEALIMAAQEQALSTRVLEARVYHTRQDPRCTLCGDAPETVQHITAGCKMLAGKAYMERHNQVAGVVYRNICTEYGLEVPGSRWETPPKVLENKQAKILWDFHIQTDKMVVANQPDIVVVDKHRKTVVVIDVAIPSDSNIRKKEHEKLENYQGLKEEMERIWGMKATVVPVVIGTLGAVTPNLSRCLQQIPGTTSEISVQKSTVLGTAKILRRTLRLPGLW
;
A
#
# COMPACT_ATOMS: atom_id res chain seq x y z
N MET A 1 27.32 -47.50 21.34
CA MET A 1 26.22 -48.49 21.48
C MET A 1 24.94 -47.72 21.27
N ASP A 2 24.65 -47.20 20.07
CA ASP A 2 24.69 -47.79 18.71
C ASP A 2 23.76 -48.98 18.52
N GLU A 3 23.04 -48.87 17.39
CA GLU A 3 22.13 -49.79 16.66
C GLU A 3 20.64 -49.81 17.11
N ILE A 4 19.66 -49.18 16.40
CA ILE A 4 19.09 -49.42 15.02
C ILE A 4 18.19 -50.69 15.02
N PRO A 5 16.90 -50.72 14.53
CA PRO A 5 16.50 -50.75 13.08
C PRO A 5 15.10 -50.16 12.69
N GLU A 6 14.93 -49.51 11.53
CA GLU A 6 14.54 -49.94 10.15
C GLU A 6 13.04 -50.24 9.84
N GLY A 7 12.48 -49.45 8.89
CA GLY A 7 11.38 -49.77 7.92
C GLY A 7 9.94 -49.95 8.47
N ASN A 8 8.83 -49.49 7.86
CA ASN A 8 8.54 -48.99 6.51
C ASN A 8 7.19 -48.22 6.48
N ILE A 9 7.20 -47.11 5.72
CA ILE A 9 6.17 -46.43 4.91
C ILE A 9 4.68 -46.82 5.08
N THR A 10 3.85 -45.84 5.51
CA THR A 10 2.56 -45.51 4.86
C THR A 10 2.10 -44.08 5.17
N ASP A 11 1.88 -43.34 4.08
CA ASP A 11 0.94 -42.25 3.81
C ASP A 11 1.06 -40.85 4.42
N VAL A 12 1.22 -39.92 3.47
CA VAL A 12 1.07 -38.45 3.49
C VAL A 12 2.24 -37.67 4.08
N GLN A 13 3.31 -37.61 3.29
CA GLN A 13 4.37 -36.60 3.43
C GLN A 13 3.85 -35.22 2.99
N ASP A 14 3.74 -34.37 3.99
CA ASP A 14 3.91 -32.92 4.05
C ASP A 14 4.20 -32.10 2.78
N SER A 15 3.47 -30.99 2.75
CA SER A 15 3.90 -29.63 2.39
C SER A 15 3.90 -29.23 0.90
N TYR A 16 3.04 -28.25 0.65
CA TYR A 16 2.73 -27.61 -0.61
C TYR A 16 3.89 -26.76 -1.14
N LYS A 17 4.14 -26.87 -2.45
CA LYS A 17 5.30 -26.36 -3.21
C LYS A 17 4.96 -25.02 -3.88
N TYR A 18 5.78 -23.98 -3.68
CA TYR A 18 5.77 -22.78 -4.53
C TYR A 18 7.20 -22.34 -4.89
N LEU A 19 7.49 -22.28 -6.20
CA LEU A 19 8.75 -21.85 -6.85
C LEU A 19 10.06 -22.57 -6.49
N GLY A 20 10.02 -23.83 -6.08
CA GLY A 20 11.08 -24.80 -6.40
C GLY A 20 12.51 -24.56 -5.88
N ILE A 21 12.73 -23.80 -4.80
CA ILE A 21 14.07 -23.70 -4.19
C ILE A 21 13.99 -24.01 -2.69
N LEU A 22 14.51 -25.18 -2.31
CA LEU A 22 14.78 -25.55 -0.92
C LEU A 22 16.01 -24.77 -0.43
N GLN A 23 15.88 -24.08 0.70
CA GLN A 23 17.03 -23.58 1.44
C GLN A 23 17.77 -24.76 2.09
N ALA A 24 18.81 -25.25 1.42
CA ALA A 24 19.88 -26.01 2.06
C ALA A 24 21.21 -25.82 1.30
N ASN A 25 22.23 -25.43 2.07
CA ASN A 25 23.67 -25.57 1.84
C ASN A 25 24.29 -24.92 0.57
N GLY A 26 24.90 -23.75 0.78
CA GLY A 26 26.26 -23.34 0.37
C GLY A 26 26.71 -23.36 -1.10
N ASN A 27 26.37 -24.37 -1.89
CA ASN A 27 26.98 -24.63 -3.21
C ASN A 27 26.03 -24.46 -4.41
N HIS A 28 24.75 -24.17 -4.18
CA HIS A 28 23.76 -24.05 -5.27
C HIS A 28 23.80 -22.72 -6.06
N LYS A 29 24.37 -21.64 -5.51
CA LYS A 29 24.42 -20.33 -6.19
C LYS A 29 25.29 -20.35 -7.45
N GLU A 30 26.41 -21.07 -7.43
CA GLU A 30 27.27 -21.17 -8.61
C GLU A 30 26.63 -21.98 -9.74
N ALA A 31 25.98 -23.10 -9.43
CA ALA A 31 25.34 -23.95 -10.43
C ALA A 31 24.11 -23.27 -11.05
N ALA A 32 23.31 -22.57 -10.24
CA ALA A 32 22.20 -21.74 -10.70
C ALA A 32 22.69 -20.61 -11.62
N GLY A 33 23.78 -19.91 -11.22
CA GLY A 33 24.40 -18.87 -12.03
C GLY A 33 24.93 -19.37 -13.37
N ARG A 34 25.54 -20.57 -13.43
CA ARG A 34 26.01 -21.18 -14.69
C ARG A 34 24.85 -21.52 -15.63
N SER A 35 23.76 -22.08 -15.10
CA SER A 35 22.57 -22.44 -15.88
C SER A 35 21.85 -21.20 -16.43
N ALA A 36 21.69 -20.16 -15.60
CA ALA A 36 21.13 -18.87 -16.00
C ALA A 36 21.98 -18.19 -17.09
N THR A 37 23.31 -18.24 -16.95
CA THR A 37 24.25 -17.68 -17.92
C THR A 37 24.19 -18.41 -19.27
N ALA A 38 24.12 -19.74 -19.27
CA ALA A 38 23.99 -20.53 -20.50
C ALA A 38 22.69 -20.20 -21.25
N LYS A 39 21.59 -20.05 -20.50
CA LYS A 39 20.26 -19.72 -21.05
C LYS A 39 20.20 -18.28 -21.57
N TYR A 40 20.84 -17.34 -20.87
CA TYR A 40 21.02 -15.96 -21.32
C TYR A 40 21.80 -15.89 -22.64
N LEU A 41 22.96 -16.56 -22.71
CA LEU A 41 23.80 -16.57 -23.91
C LEU A 41 23.10 -17.25 -25.10
N GLN A 42 22.30 -18.29 -24.84
CA GLN A 42 21.48 -18.92 -25.86
C GLN A 42 20.44 -17.95 -26.44
N ARG A 43 19.68 -17.26 -25.58
CA ARG A 43 18.66 -16.27 -25.98
C ARG A 43 19.29 -15.07 -26.69
N LEU A 44 20.42 -14.58 -26.19
CA LEU A 44 21.18 -13.49 -26.81
C LEU A 44 21.64 -13.86 -28.22
N ARG A 45 22.20 -15.06 -28.42
CA ARG A 45 22.61 -15.54 -29.75
C ARG A 45 21.43 -15.65 -30.72
N GLN A 46 20.25 -16.06 -30.24
CA GLN A 46 19.04 -16.10 -31.07
C GLN A 46 18.60 -14.70 -31.50
N VAL A 47 18.63 -13.72 -30.59
CA VAL A 47 18.28 -12.32 -30.92
C VAL A 47 19.31 -11.70 -31.86
N LEU A 48 20.60 -11.96 -31.67
CA LEU A 48 21.66 -11.41 -32.54
C LEU A 48 21.62 -11.98 -33.96
N LYS A 49 21.26 -13.27 -34.12
CA LYS A 49 21.06 -13.93 -35.43
C LYS A 49 19.75 -13.55 -36.13
N SER A 50 18.83 -12.86 -35.46
CA SER A 50 17.59 -12.38 -36.09
C SER A 50 17.87 -11.27 -37.11
N GLN A 51 16.94 -11.06 -38.04
CA GLN A 51 17.00 -9.96 -39.01
C GLN A 51 16.46 -8.62 -38.45
N LEU A 52 16.30 -8.52 -37.12
CA LEU A 52 15.84 -7.29 -36.48
C LEU A 52 16.88 -6.17 -36.64
N ASN A 53 16.39 -4.93 -36.81
CA ASN A 53 17.27 -3.76 -36.82
C ASN A 53 17.84 -3.49 -35.41
N GLY A 54 18.91 -2.69 -35.31
CA GLY A 54 19.66 -2.49 -34.06
C GLY A 54 18.79 -2.06 -32.88
N LYS A 55 17.82 -1.16 -33.10
CA LYS A 55 16.89 -0.69 -32.06
C LYS A 55 15.99 -1.82 -31.54
N HIS A 56 15.43 -2.64 -32.43
CA HIS A 56 14.56 -3.75 -32.04
C HIS A 56 15.34 -4.94 -31.47
N LYS A 57 16.61 -5.14 -31.86
CA LYS A 57 17.50 -6.11 -31.21
C LYS A 57 17.76 -5.73 -29.75
N ILE A 58 18.08 -4.47 -29.48
CA ILE A 58 18.32 -3.98 -28.11
C ILE A 58 17.07 -4.15 -27.25
N GLN A 59 15.89 -3.80 -27.78
CA GLN A 59 14.63 -3.98 -27.07
C GLN A 59 14.31 -5.46 -26.81
N ALA A 60 14.57 -6.34 -27.78
CA ALA A 60 14.40 -7.79 -27.62
C ALA A 60 15.40 -8.37 -26.61
N ILE A 61 16.66 -7.91 -26.56
CA ILE A 61 17.63 -8.34 -25.53
C ILE A 61 17.15 -7.92 -24.14
N ASN A 62 16.69 -6.68 -23.99
CA ASN A 62 16.22 -6.13 -22.71
C ASN A 62 14.92 -6.76 -22.19
N THR A 63 14.09 -7.30 -23.09
CA THR A 63 12.76 -7.85 -22.75
C THR A 63 12.76 -9.38 -22.70
N TYR A 64 13.50 -10.05 -23.59
CA TYR A 64 13.46 -11.49 -23.79
C TYR A 64 14.68 -12.23 -23.23
N ALA A 65 15.87 -11.61 -23.25
CA ALA A 65 17.09 -12.26 -22.76
C ALA A 65 17.35 -11.98 -21.27
N LEU A 66 17.01 -10.78 -20.79
CA LEU A 66 17.34 -10.29 -19.44
C LEU A 66 16.41 -10.60 -18.23
N PRO A 67 15.34 -11.44 -18.27
CA PRO A 67 14.45 -11.53 -17.09
C PRO A 67 15.01 -12.27 -15.86
N GLU A 68 16.13 -12.98 -15.94
CA GLU A 68 16.63 -13.79 -14.81
C GLU A 68 17.98 -13.22 -14.31
N GLU A 69 17.91 -12.54 -13.14
CA GLU A 69 19.02 -12.16 -12.24
C GLU A 69 20.07 -11.17 -12.78
N LYS A 70 19.66 -9.91 -12.97
CA LYS A 70 20.56 -8.77 -13.33
C LYS A 70 21.80 -8.66 -12.43
N THR A 71 21.71 -9.03 -11.16
CA THR A 71 22.80 -8.91 -10.19
C THR A 71 23.89 -9.96 -10.44
N SER A 72 23.51 -11.23 -10.63
CA SER A 72 24.45 -12.33 -10.89
C SER A 72 25.09 -12.26 -12.27
N LEU A 73 24.36 -11.76 -13.28
CA LEU A 73 24.89 -11.57 -14.62
C LEU A 73 25.94 -10.44 -14.67
N ARG A 74 25.71 -9.35 -13.92
CA ARG A 74 26.64 -8.22 -13.82
C ARG A 74 27.94 -8.61 -13.11
N GLU A 75 27.85 -9.36 -12.03
CA GLU A 75 29.01 -9.90 -11.31
C GLU A 75 29.84 -10.86 -12.17
N TYR A 76 29.19 -11.74 -12.94
CA TYR A 76 29.87 -12.66 -13.85
C TYR A 76 30.58 -11.95 -15.01
N ILE A 77 29.93 -10.95 -15.64
CA ILE A 77 30.53 -10.15 -16.72
C ILE A 77 31.75 -9.38 -16.19
N MET A 78 31.67 -8.79 -14.99
CA MET A 78 32.81 -8.12 -14.35
C MET A 78 33.97 -9.08 -14.06
N LYS A 79 33.67 -10.32 -13.64
CA LYS A 79 34.69 -11.34 -13.32
C LYS A 79 35.39 -11.90 -14.56
N MET A 80 34.68 -12.04 -15.69
CA MET A 80 35.18 -12.71 -16.91
C MET A 80 35.69 -11.74 -17.98
N ALA A 81 35.42 -10.44 -17.86
CA ALA A 81 35.90 -9.41 -18.78
C ALA A 81 37.42 -9.31 -18.99
N PRO A 82 38.28 -9.61 -18.01
CA PRO A 82 39.73 -9.58 -18.21
C PRO A 82 40.22 -10.68 -19.16
N THR A 83 39.46 -11.77 -19.32
CA THR A 83 39.85 -12.97 -20.07
C THR A 83 39.03 -13.18 -21.35
N ASP A 84 37.91 -12.48 -21.52
CA ASP A 84 37.06 -12.57 -22.71
C ASP A 84 36.98 -11.22 -23.47
N PRO A 85 37.54 -11.12 -24.69
CA PRO A 85 37.58 -9.89 -25.48
C PRO A 85 36.18 -9.33 -25.83
N LEU A 86 35.17 -10.18 -25.99
CA LEU A 86 33.79 -9.78 -26.30
C LEU A 86 33.11 -9.17 -25.07
N LEU A 87 33.37 -9.70 -23.88
CA LEU A 87 32.86 -9.13 -22.63
C LEU A 87 33.59 -7.83 -22.24
N SER A 88 34.87 -7.72 -22.56
CA SER A 88 35.64 -6.48 -22.45
C SER A 88 35.12 -5.38 -23.39
N GLU A 89 34.76 -5.71 -24.63
CA GLU A 89 34.09 -4.79 -25.57
C GLU A 89 32.69 -4.40 -25.06
N CYS A 90 31.94 -5.36 -24.52
CA CYS A 90 30.62 -5.12 -23.93
C CYS A 90 30.68 -4.13 -22.75
N LEU A 91 31.69 -4.20 -21.89
CA LEU A 91 31.94 -3.21 -20.83
C LEU A 91 32.37 -1.85 -21.36
N ARG A 92 33.19 -1.79 -22.42
CA ARG A 92 33.59 -0.53 -23.07
C ARG A 92 32.42 0.20 -23.72
N GLN A 93 31.50 -0.55 -24.33
CA GLN A 93 30.26 -0.01 -24.91
C GLN A 93 29.20 0.33 -23.85
N GLN A 94 29.25 -0.32 -22.68
CA GLN A 94 28.54 0.06 -21.46
C GLN A 94 29.22 1.21 -20.69
N LYS A 95 29.95 2.10 -21.39
CA LYS A 95 30.33 3.38 -20.78
C LYS A 95 29.04 4.01 -20.22
N PRO A 96 29.00 4.34 -18.92
CA PRO A 96 27.85 5.03 -18.38
C PRO A 96 27.73 6.33 -19.18
N THR A 97 26.54 6.70 -19.61
CA THR A 97 26.20 8.12 -19.44
C THR A 97 26.41 8.36 -17.95
N LYS A 98 27.59 8.86 -17.61
CA LYS A 98 27.91 9.35 -16.29
C LYS A 98 27.03 10.58 -16.10
N GLU A 99 25.76 10.36 -15.77
CA GLU A 99 25.33 10.95 -14.52
C GLU A 99 26.08 10.13 -13.48
N GLU A 100 27.27 10.61 -13.10
CA GLU A 100 27.86 10.18 -11.84
C GLU A 100 26.74 10.39 -10.81
N GLU A 101 26.15 9.31 -10.28
CA GLU A 101 25.47 9.46 -8.99
C GLU A 101 26.57 9.99 -8.09
N PRO A 102 26.48 11.26 -7.64
CA PRO A 102 27.51 11.86 -6.83
C PRO A 102 27.75 10.91 -5.67
N GLU A 103 29.01 10.55 -5.44
CA GLU A 103 29.39 9.82 -4.23
C GLU A 103 28.81 10.58 -3.03
N GLY A 104 27.76 10.02 -2.42
CA GLY A 104 27.05 10.64 -1.30
C GLY A 104 25.54 10.92 -1.50
N LEU A 105 24.94 10.74 -2.69
CA LEU A 105 23.48 10.86 -2.82
C LEU A 105 22.76 9.58 -2.35
N SER A 106 21.98 9.70 -1.26
CA SER A 106 21.08 8.64 -0.81
C SER A 106 19.95 8.46 -1.83
N TRP A 107 19.36 7.26 -1.93
CA TRP A 107 18.12 7.07 -2.70
C TRP A 107 17.01 8.02 -2.21
N LYS A 108 17.07 8.42 -0.93
CA LYS A 108 16.19 9.41 -0.32
C LYS A 108 16.35 10.80 -0.92
N ASP A 109 17.48 11.12 -1.56
CA ASP A 109 17.74 12.42 -2.18
C ASP A 109 17.26 12.45 -3.64
N LYS A 110 16.94 11.29 -4.22
CA LYS A 110 16.42 11.21 -5.59
C LYS A 110 15.07 11.92 -5.66
N PRO A 111 14.84 12.83 -6.63
CA PRO A 111 13.64 13.65 -6.69
C PRO A 111 12.33 12.85 -6.66
N MET A 112 12.25 11.77 -7.45
CA MET A 112 11.05 10.92 -7.55
C MET A 112 11.01 9.82 -6.49
N HIS A 113 12.05 8.97 -6.40
CA HIS A 113 12.07 7.80 -5.51
C HIS A 113 12.04 8.19 -4.03
N GLY A 114 12.76 9.25 -3.64
CA GLY A 114 12.76 9.76 -2.27
C GLY A 114 11.57 10.67 -1.94
N MET A 115 10.74 11.05 -2.92
CA MET A 115 9.65 12.02 -2.72
C MET A 115 8.72 11.62 -1.59
N TYR A 116 8.24 10.38 -1.63
CA TYR A 116 7.28 9.88 -0.63
C TYR A 116 7.89 9.91 0.76
N HIS A 117 9.12 9.39 0.92
CA HIS A 117 9.79 9.36 2.21
C HIS A 117 9.96 10.76 2.79
N ARG A 118 10.46 11.72 2.00
CA ARG A 118 10.62 13.12 2.44
C ARG A 118 9.28 13.77 2.82
N GLN A 119 8.20 13.43 2.12
CA GLN A 119 6.87 13.97 2.40
C GLN A 119 6.26 13.44 3.70
N ILE A 120 6.55 12.20 4.08
CA ILE A 120 5.95 11.59 5.28
C ILE A 120 6.83 11.73 6.52
N GLU A 121 8.14 11.93 6.37
CA GLU A 121 9.12 11.99 7.47
C GLU A 121 8.77 13.04 8.53
N GLU A 122 8.17 14.16 8.13
CA GLU A 122 7.76 15.22 9.07
C GLU A 122 6.40 14.97 9.73
N VAL A 123 5.54 14.11 9.17
CA VAL A 123 4.12 13.99 9.57
C VAL A 123 3.73 12.62 10.11
N ALA A 124 4.50 11.58 9.79
CA ALA A 124 4.17 10.20 10.07
C ALA A 124 5.12 9.58 11.10
N ASP A 125 4.60 8.59 11.82
CA ASP A 125 5.44 7.63 12.53
C ASP A 125 5.95 6.62 11.51
N ILE A 126 7.24 6.69 11.16
CA ILE A 126 7.84 5.87 10.11
C ILE A 126 7.80 4.39 10.46
N GLU A 127 8.06 4.03 11.72
CA GLU A 127 8.05 2.63 12.14
C GLU A 127 6.64 2.06 12.01
N LYS A 128 5.62 2.76 12.52
CA LYS A 128 4.21 2.33 12.42
C LYS A 128 3.69 2.34 10.99
N THR A 129 4.12 3.30 10.17
CA THR A 129 3.72 3.44 8.77
C THR A 129 4.02 2.18 7.96
N TYR A 130 5.14 1.51 8.21
CA TYR A 130 5.54 0.33 7.43
C TYR A 130 5.12 -1.01 8.06
N GLN A 131 4.42 -1.02 9.20
CA GLN A 131 4.04 -2.29 9.84
C GLN A 131 3.07 -3.13 9.02
N TRP A 132 2.34 -2.54 8.06
CA TRP A 132 1.49 -3.31 7.16
C TRP A 132 2.28 -4.25 6.24
N LEU A 133 3.57 -4.00 6.00
CA LEU A 133 4.43 -4.91 5.21
C LEU A 133 4.73 -6.22 5.96
N THR A 134 4.82 -6.18 7.29
CA THR A 134 5.26 -7.34 8.08
C THR A 134 4.12 -7.99 8.87
N LYS A 135 3.11 -7.21 9.28
CA LYS A 135 2.06 -7.66 10.21
C LYS A 135 0.69 -7.81 9.56
N ALA A 136 0.43 -7.19 8.41
CA ALA A 136 -0.91 -7.23 7.83
C ALA A 136 -1.24 -8.54 7.11
N GLY A 137 -0.23 -9.33 6.70
CA GLY A 137 -0.46 -10.53 5.89
C GLY A 137 -1.17 -10.19 4.58
N LEU A 138 -0.59 -9.25 3.82
CA LEU A 138 -1.03 -8.93 2.48
C LEU A 138 -0.42 -9.94 1.49
N LYS A 139 -0.94 -9.97 0.26
CA LYS A 139 -0.28 -10.71 -0.82
C LYS A 139 0.93 -9.90 -1.28
N ASP A 140 2.04 -10.55 -1.61
CA ASP A 140 3.27 -9.93 -2.12
C ASP A 140 2.98 -8.98 -3.29
N SER A 141 2.04 -9.34 -4.18
CA SER A 141 1.63 -8.51 -5.33
C SER A 141 0.92 -7.22 -4.93
N THR A 142 0.30 -7.17 -3.74
CA THR A 142 -0.30 -5.95 -3.18
C THR A 142 0.76 -5.08 -2.52
N GLU A 143 1.69 -5.70 -1.80
CA GLU A 143 2.80 -4.98 -1.16
C GLU A 143 3.68 -4.32 -2.21
N ALA A 144 4.10 -5.07 -3.23
CA ALA A 144 4.89 -4.56 -4.34
C ALA A 144 4.19 -3.42 -5.09
N LEU A 145 2.86 -3.50 -5.29
CA LEU A 145 2.09 -2.44 -5.94
C LEU A 145 2.11 -1.15 -5.12
N ILE A 146 1.98 -1.24 -3.80
CA ILE A 146 1.91 -0.08 -2.92
C ILE A 146 3.29 0.53 -2.75
N MET A 147 4.34 -0.28 -2.62
CA MET A 147 5.74 0.17 -2.66
C MET A 147 6.05 0.89 -3.98
N ALA A 148 5.68 0.32 -5.12
CA ALA A 148 5.85 0.99 -6.42
C ALA A 148 5.06 2.31 -6.52
N ALA A 149 3.90 2.39 -5.88
CA ALA A 149 3.13 3.63 -5.79
C ALA A 149 3.85 4.68 -4.94
N GLN A 150 4.45 4.29 -3.80
CA GLN A 150 5.24 5.18 -2.95
C GLN A 150 6.47 5.70 -3.68
N GLU A 151 7.21 4.83 -4.38
CA GLU A 151 8.42 5.16 -5.14
C GLU A 151 8.15 5.93 -6.46
N GLN A 152 6.88 6.23 -6.77
CA GLN A 152 6.47 6.85 -8.03
C GLN A 152 6.85 6.02 -9.29
N ALA A 153 6.95 4.71 -9.15
CA ALA A 153 7.38 3.77 -10.19
C ALA A 153 6.21 3.22 -11.03
N LEU A 154 4.97 3.60 -10.73
CA LEU A 154 3.81 3.21 -11.53
C LEU A 154 3.74 4.00 -12.83
N SER A 155 3.39 3.32 -13.93
CA SER A 155 3.20 3.93 -15.26
C SER A 155 1.98 4.84 -15.26
N THR A 156 2.19 6.08 -14.85
CA THR A 156 1.20 7.17 -14.86
C THR A 156 1.45 8.05 -16.07
N ARG A 157 0.43 8.79 -16.56
CA ARG A 157 0.64 9.72 -17.69
C ARG A 157 1.67 10.82 -17.40
N VAL A 158 1.84 11.22 -16.15
CA VAL A 158 2.92 12.17 -15.78
C VAL A 158 4.29 11.55 -16.01
N LEU A 159 4.48 10.27 -15.67
CA LEU A 159 5.74 9.56 -15.92
C LEU A 159 5.99 9.38 -17.43
N GLU A 160 4.95 8.97 -18.17
CA GLU A 160 5.02 8.84 -19.64
C GLU A 160 5.37 10.17 -20.32
N ALA A 161 4.85 11.29 -19.82
CA ALA A 161 5.08 12.60 -20.43
C ALA A 161 6.43 13.22 -20.04
N ARG A 162 6.78 13.17 -18.75
CA ARG A 162 7.94 13.91 -18.21
C ARG A 162 9.23 13.11 -18.20
N VAL A 163 9.16 11.78 -18.14
CA VAL A 163 10.34 10.91 -18.04
C VAL A 163 10.56 10.13 -19.31
N TYR A 164 9.52 9.44 -19.81
CA TYR A 164 9.67 8.62 -21.01
C TYR A 164 9.52 9.41 -22.32
N HIS A 165 8.93 10.60 -22.26
CA HIS A 165 8.59 11.42 -23.43
C HIS A 165 7.81 10.64 -24.50
N THR A 166 7.02 9.65 -24.08
CA THR A 166 6.17 8.82 -24.95
C THR A 166 4.75 9.38 -25.08
N ARG A 167 4.41 10.38 -24.25
CA ARG A 167 3.12 11.08 -24.27
C ARG A 167 3.34 12.59 -24.16
N GLN A 168 2.48 13.38 -24.78
CA GLN A 168 2.52 14.85 -24.63
C GLN A 168 1.61 15.34 -23.49
N ASP A 169 0.38 14.80 -23.40
CA ASP A 169 -0.61 15.25 -22.40
C ASP A 169 -0.52 14.44 -21.08
N PRO A 170 -0.10 15.05 -19.96
CA PRO A 170 0.00 14.36 -18.67
C PRO A 170 -1.33 14.23 -17.93
N ARG A 171 -2.45 14.77 -18.45
CA ARG A 171 -3.72 14.86 -17.71
C ARG A 171 -4.37 13.50 -17.48
N CYS A 172 -5.04 13.39 -16.34
CA CYS A 172 -5.75 12.20 -15.90
C CYS A 172 -6.74 11.68 -16.94
N THR A 173 -6.67 10.38 -17.20
CA THR A 173 -7.61 9.65 -18.07
C THR A 173 -9.07 9.77 -17.65
N LEU A 174 -9.33 9.93 -16.35
CA LEU A 174 -10.67 9.91 -15.77
C LEU A 174 -11.30 11.30 -15.73
N CYS A 175 -10.62 12.28 -15.13
CA CYS A 175 -11.19 13.61 -14.93
C CYS A 175 -10.79 14.64 -15.99
N GLY A 176 -9.64 14.48 -16.64
CA GLY A 176 -9.11 15.45 -17.61
C GLY A 176 -8.64 16.79 -17.01
N ASP A 177 -8.78 17.04 -15.70
CA ASP A 177 -8.54 18.37 -15.12
C ASP A 177 -7.12 18.55 -14.55
N ALA A 178 -6.49 17.47 -14.09
CA ALA A 178 -5.22 17.51 -13.37
C ALA A 178 -4.23 16.48 -13.92
N PRO A 179 -2.91 16.66 -13.72
CA PRO A 179 -1.91 15.67 -14.07
C PRO A 179 -2.17 14.32 -13.39
N GLU A 180 -2.06 13.23 -14.15
CA GLU A 180 -2.22 11.87 -13.62
C GLU A 180 -0.98 11.46 -12.82
N THR A 181 -1.00 11.70 -11.51
CA THR A 181 0.00 11.20 -10.56
C THR A 181 -0.60 10.11 -9.68
N VAL A 182 0.24 9.38 -8.94
CA VAL A 182 -0.23 8.44 -7.90
C VAL A 182 -1.13 9.17 -6.90
N GLN A 183 -0.68 10.31 -6.38
CA GLN A 183 -1.45 11.12 -5.43
C GLN A 183 -2.81 11.56 -6.00
N HIS A 184 -2.86 11.96 -7.27
CA HIS A 184 -4.11 12.31 -7.92
C HIS A 184 -5.05 11.09 -8.02
N ILE A 185 -4.55 9.94 -8.43
CA ILE A 185 -5.35 8.71 -8.52
C ILE A 185 -5.84 8.26 -7.14
N THR A 186 -5.01 8.32 -6.11
CA THR A 186 -5.37 7.75 -4.80
C THR A 186 -6.20 8.69 -3.94
N ALA A 187 -6.09 10.02 -4.08
CA ALA A 187 -6.75 10.98 -3.20
C ALA A 187 -7.35 12.23 -3.89
N GLY A 188 -7.00 12.52 -5.15
CA GLY A 188 -7.30 13.82 -5.78
C GLY A 188 -8.30 13.81 -6.93
N CYS A 189 -8.69 12.64 -7.46
CA CYS A 189 -9.51 12.57 -8.65
C CYS A 189 -11.00 12.64 -8.32
N LYS A 190 -11.67 13.71 -8.78
CA LYS A 190 -13.11 13.94 -8.53
C LYS A 190 -13.99 12.79 -9.03
N MET A 191 -13.59 12.10 -10.10
CA MET A 191 -14.32 10.97 -10.69
C MET A 191 -14.26 9.71 -9.80
N LEU A 192 -13.30 9.63 -8.89
CA LEU A 192 -13.15 8.50 -7.96
C LEU A 192 -13.79 8.77 -6.60
N ALA A 193 -14.06 10.04 -6.26
CA ALA A 193 -14.54 10.46 -4.95
C ALA A 193 -15.87 9.80 -4.54
N GLY A 194 -16.91 9.91 -5.38
CA GLY A 194 -18.25 9.47 -5.03
C GLY A 194 -18.44 7.95 -4.93
N LYS A 195 -17.49 7.14 -5.40
CA LYS A 195 -17.60 5.67 -5.37
C LYS A 195 -16.38 5.00 -4.80
N ALA A 196 -15.22 5.14 -5.43
CA ALA A 196 -14.04 4.36 -5.07
C ALA A 196 -13.40 4.85 -3.75
N TYR A 197 -13.33 6.16 -3.53
CA TYR A 197 -12.84 6.71 -2.26
C TYR A 197 -13.83 6.44 -1.13
N MET A 198 -15.13 6.64 -1.38
CA MET A 198 -16.20 6.29 -0.44
C MET A 198 -16.19 4.81 -0.05
N GLU A 199 -15.98 3.91 -1.00
CA GLU A 199 -15.88 2.47 -0.73
C GLU A 199 -14.68 2.15 0.17
N ARG A 200 -13.49 2.69 -0.13
CA ARG A 200 -12.29 2.51 0.69
C ARG A 200 -12.49 3.07 2.11
N HIS A 201 -13.12 4.24 2.21
CA HIS A 201 -13.49 4.88 3.46
C HIS A 201 -14.40 4.00 4.32
N ASN A 202 -15.52 3.55 3.75
CA ASN A 202 -16.51 2.75 4.46
C ASN A 202 -15.96 1.38 4.87
N GLN A 203 -15.01 0.81 4.14
CA GLN A 203 -14.33 -0.41 4.57
C GLN A 203 -13.53 -0.20 5.86
N VAL A 204 -12.83 0.93 6.01
CA VAL A 204 -12.10 1.26 7.24
C VAL A 204 -13.07 1.52 8.39
N ALA A 205 -14.07 2.37 8.18
CA ALA A 205 -15.12 2.62 9.17
C ALA A 205 -15.83 1.31 9.58
N GLY A 206 -16.09 0.41 8.63
CA GLY A 206 -16.68 -0.90 8.88
C GLY A 206 -15.80 -1.86 9.69
N VAL A 207 -14.46 -1.69 9.69
CA VAL A 207 -13.58 -2.43 10.62
C VAL A 207 -13.82 -1.93 12.05
N VAL A 208 -13.79 -0.61 12.24
CA VAL A 208 -14.02 0.04 13.54
C VAL A 208 -15.40 -0.33 14.09
N TYR A 209 -16.44 -0.20 13.27
CA TYR A 209 -17.83 -0.52 13.63
C TYR A 209 -17.99 -1.95 14.15
N ARG A 210 -17.42 -2.95 13.45
CA ARG A 210 -17.54 -4.35 13.84
C ARG A 210 -16.83 -4.67 15.16
N ASN A 211 -15.72 -3.98 15.44
CA ASN A 211 -15.02 -4.13 16.72
C ASN A 211 -15.86 -3.55 17.87
N ILE A 212 -16.52 -2.40 17.65
CA ILE A 212 -17.44 -1.79 18.63
C ILE A 212 -18.66 -2.70 18.85
N CYS A 213 -19.25 -3.26 17.79
CA CYS A 213 -20.37 -4.19 17.93
C CYS A 213 -20.00 -5.42 18.77
N THR A 214 -18.82 -6.00 18.51
CA THR A 214 -18.30 -7.13 19.28
C THR A 214 -18.13 -6.78 20.76
N GLU A 215 -17.57 -5.60 21.08
CA GLU A 215 -17.39 -5.13 22.46
C GLU A 215 -18.71 -5.07 23.24
N TYR A 216 -19.77 -4.57 22.60
CA TYR A 216 -21.07 -4.39 23.25
C TYR A 216 -22.02 -5.59 23.07
N GLY A 217 -21.56 -6.70 22.49
CA GLY A 217 -22.40 -7.88 22.22
C GLY A 217 -23.59 -7.58 21.29
N LEU A 218 -23.40 -6.68 20.34
CA LEU A 218 -24.40 -6.33 19.32
C LEU A 218 -24.22 -7.18 18.06
N GLU A 219 -25.29 -7.32 17.27
CA GLU A 219 -25.25 -8.07 16.01
C GLU A 219 -24.23 -7.44 15.04
N VAL A 220 -23.27 -8.25 14.60
CA VAL A 220 -22.20 -7.85 13.69
C VAL A 220 -22.62 -8.21 12.27
N PRO A 221 -22.55 -7.28 11.29
CA PRO A 221 -22.79 -7.60 9.90
C PRO A 221 -21.95 -8.81 9.44
N GLY A 222 -22.60 -9.80 8.84
CA GLY A 222 -21.95 -11.07 8.49
C GLY A 222 -20.92 -10.91 7.37
N SER A 223 -21.13 -9.94 6.48
CA SER A 223 -20.22 -9.61 5.39
C SER A 223 -19.52 -8.27 5.61
N ARG A 224 -18.25 -8.19 5.20
CA ARG A 224 -17.49 -6.92 5.16
C ARG A 224 -18.09 -5.89 4.20
N TRP A 225 -18.91 -6.35 3.26
CA TRP A 225 -19.52 -5.52 2.21
C TRP A 225 -20.93 -5.05 2.55
N GLU A 226 -21.48 -5.56 3.65
CA GLU A 226 -22.81 -5.19 4.11
C GLU A 226 -22.77 -3.79 4.73
N THR A 227 -23.80 -3.00 4.43
CA THR A 227 -23.91 -1.64 4.99
C THR A 227 -24.41 -1.76 6.42
N PRO A 228 -23.70 -1.18 7.41
CA PRO A 228 -24.19 -1.18 8.78
C PRO A 228 -25.57 -0.52 8.91
N PRO A 229 -26.44 -1.02 9.82
CA PRO A 229 -27.70 -0.36 10.12
C PRO A 229 -27.44 1.05 10.66
N LYS A 230 -28.29 2.02 10.28
CA LYS A 230 -28.16 3.42 10.73
C LYS A 230 -28.17 3.57 12.24
N VAL A 231 -28.92 2.73 12.94
CA VAL A 231 -29.02 2.70 14.40
C VAL A 231 -28.99 1.25 14.86
N LEU A 232 -28.11 0.95 15.81
CA LEU A 232 -28.03 -0.34 16.47
C LEU A 232 -27.97 -0.14 17.99
N GLU A 233 -28.84 -0.78 18.74
CA GLU A 233 -29.05 -0.44 20.15
C GLU A 233 -29.38 -1.68 21.00
N ASN A 234 -28.78 -1.73 22.19
CA ASN A 234 -29.18 -2.66 23.25
C ASN A 234 -29.29 -1.90 24.59
N LYS A 235 -29.36 -2.62 25.71
CA LYS A 235 -29.49 -1.99 27.04
C LYS A 235 -28.25 -1.17 27.45
N GLN A 236 -27.07 -1.55 26.96
CA GLN A 236 -25.79 -0.95 27.35
C GLN A 236 -25.33 0.16 26.41
N ALA A 237 -25.54 0.02 25.10
CA ALA A 237 -25.01 0.94 24.11
C ALA A 237 -25.98 1.21 22.95
N LYS A 238 -25.76 2.36 22.31
CA LYS A 238 -26.39 2.75 21.04
C LYS A 238 -25.30 3.20 20.08
N ILE A 239 -25.24 2.59 18.91
CA ILE A 239 -24.31 2.92 17.83
C ILE A 239 -25.11 3.56 16.69
N LEU A 240 -24.65 4.71 16.23
CA LEU A 240 -25.21 5.43 15.09
C LEU A 240 -24.19 5.39 13.96
N TRP A 241 -24.59 4.93 12.78
CA TRP A 241 -23.74 4.88 11.59
C TRP A 241 -24.18 5.94 10.59
N ASP A 242 -23.28 6.85 10.22
CA ASP A 242 -23.51 7.88 9.21
C ASP A 242 -24.83 8.64 9.46
N PHE A 243 -25.06 9.01 10.73
CA PHE A 243 -26.34 9.54 11.20
C PHE A 243 -26.21 11.05 11.46
N HIS A 244 -27.13 11.83 10.89
CA HIS A 244 -27.17 13.28 11.09
C HIS A 244 -27.72 13.63 12.48
N ILE A 245 -26.87 14.17 13.35
CA ILE A 245 -27.22 14.59 14.69
C ILE A 245 -27.91 15.94 14.64
N GLN A 246 -29.10 16.02 15.21
CA GLN A 246 -29.84 17.27 15.36
C GLN A 246 -29.26 18.07 16.53
N THR A 247 -28.92 19.34 16.28
CA THR A 247 -28.36 20.27 17.25
C THR A 247 -29.19 21.55 17.25
N ASP A 248 -29.34 22.22 18.40
CA ASP A 248 -30.12 23.46 18.50
C ASP A 248 -29.36 24.63 17.85
N LYS A 249 -28.03 24.59 17.94
CA LYS A 249 -27.14 25.53 17.26
C LYS A 249 -26.64 24.95 15.94
N MET A 250 -26.39 25.82 14.97
CA MET A 250 -25.66 25.42 13.76
C MET A 250 -24.22 25.06 14.13
N VAL A 251 -23.80 23.85 13.75
CA VAL A 251 -22.43 23.36 13.88
C VAL A 251 -21.86 23.06 12.51
N VAL A 252 -20.53 23.14 12.38
CA VAL A 252 -19.83 22.95 11.10
C VAL A 252 -19.98 21.52 10.58
N ALA A 253 -19.89 20.53 11.47
CA ALA A 253 -20.04 19.12 11.16
C ALA A 253 -20.98 18.45 12.17
N ASN A 254 -22.03 17.79 11.68
CA ASN A 254 -23.04 17.12 12.50
C ASN A 254 -23.40 15.71 12.01
N GLN A 255 -22.66 15.16 11.04
CA GLN A 255 -22.83 13.79 10.54
C GLN A 255 -21.48 13.05 10.60
N PRO A 256 -21.07 12.57 11.79
CA PRO A 256 -19.92 11.69 11.92
C PRO A 256 -20.18 10.32 11.30
N ASP A 257 -19.12 9.61 10.96
CA ASP A 257 -19.23 8.24 10.43
C ASP A 257 -19.79 7.26 11.46
N ILE A 258 -19.36 7.37 12.72
CA ILE A 258 -19.84 6.52 13.81
C ILE A 258 -19.99 7.35 15.08
N VAL A 259 -21.12 7.21 15.77
CA VAL A 259 -21.31 7.71 17.12
C VAL A 259 -21.63 6.53 18.04
N VAL A 260 -20.88 6.40 19.14
CA VAL A 260 -21.10 5.37 20.15
C VAL A 260 -21.58 6.04 21.43
N VAL A 261 -22.78 5.69 21.88
CA VAL A 261 -23.34 6.14 23.15
C VAL A 261 -23.29 4.96 24.12
N ASP A 262 -22.44 5.08 25.14
CA ASP A 262 -22.41 4.13 26.26
C ASP A 262 -23.35 4.62 27.36
N LYS A 263 -24.46 3.92 27.53
CA LYS A 263 -25.55 4.30 28.44
C LYS A 263 -25.17 4.10 29.91
N HIS A 264 -24.32 3.13 30.19
CA HIS A 264 -23.89 2.82 31.55
C HIS A 264 -22.82 3.82 32.02
N ARG A 265 -21.83 4.09 31.17
CA ARG A 265 -20.74 5.04 31.47
C ARG A 265 -21.16 6.49 31.26
N LYS A 266 -22.30 6.74 30.62
CA LYS A 266 -22.79 8.07 30.22
C LYS A 266 -21.76 8.85 29.40
N THR A 267 -21.17 8.17 28.41
CA THR A 267 -20.15 8.73 27.52
C THR A 267 -20.56 8.59 26.07
N VAL A 268 -20.12 9.54 25.25
CA VAL A 268 -20.31 9.54 23.80
C VAL A 268 -18.94 9.57 23.12
N VAL A 269 -18.74 8.73 22.13
CA VAL A 269 -17.54 8.74 21.27
C VAL A 269 -17.98 9.05 19.85
N VAL A 270 -17.51 10.17 19.32
CA VAL A 270 -17.72 10.63 17.95
C VAL A 270 -16.49 10.22 17.14
N ILE A 271 -16.67 9.34 16.16
CA ILE A 271 -15.59 8.76 15.37
C ILE A 271 -15.77 9.17 13.93
N ASP A 272 -14.70 9.69 13.35
CA ASP A 272 -14.72 10.23 12.00
C ASP A 272 -13.45 9.81 11.26
N VAL A 273 -13.62 9.05 10.18
CA VAL A 273 -12.56 8.41 9.40
C VAL A 273 -12.12 9.33 8.26
N ALA A 274 -10.81 9.41 7.99
CA ALA A 274 -10.34 9.99 6.72
C ALA A 274 -9.18 9.22 6.14
N ILE A 275 -9.15 9.25 4.81
CA ILE A 275 -8.09 8.62 4.03
C ILE A 275 -7.48 9.65 3.06
N PRO A 276 -6.73 10.64 3.57
CA PRO A 276 -6.12 11.67 2.76
C PRO A 276 -4.85 11.15 2.07
N SER A 277 -4.26 11.98 1.22
CA SER A 277 -2.86 11.77 0.81
C SER A 277 -1.95 11.70 2.05
N ASP A 278 -0.95 10.84 2.00
CA ASP A 278 -0.05 10.50 3.11
C ASP A 278 0.67 11.73 3.70
N SER A 279 1.00 12.74 2.88
CA SER A 279 1.58 14.00 3.36
C SER A 279 0.62 14.88 4.15
N ASN A 280 -0.69 14.64 4.03
CA ASN A 280 -1.75 15.47 4.62
C ASN A 280 -2.37 14.86 5.88
N ILE A 281 -1.88 13.71 6.36
CA ILE A 281 -2.48 12.99 7.49
C ILE A 281 -2.59 13.84 8.76
N ARG A 282 -1.53 14.58 9.12
CA ARG A 282 -1.52 15.44 10.32
C ARG A 282 -2.49 16.61 10.18
N LYS A 283 -2.51 17.25 9.01
CA LYS A 283 -3.46 18.33 8.72
C LYS A 283 -4.89 17.84 8.85
N LYS A 284 -5.19 16.65 8.29
CA LYS A 284 -6.54 16.10 8.28
C LYS A 284 -7.01 15.64 9.66
N GLU A 285 -6.10 15.14 10.49
CA GLU A 285 -6.36 14.84 11.90
C GLU A 285 -6.80 16.10 12.66
N HIS A 286 -6.06 17.20 12.51
CA HIS A 286 -6.38 18.47 13.16
C HIS A 286 -7.71 19.06 12.68
N GLU A 287 -7.93 19.12 11.35
CA GLU A 287 -9.19 19.61 10.78
C GLU A 287 -10.42 18.88 11.34
N LYS A 288 -10.35 17.56 11.54
CA LYS A 288 -11.47 16.80 12.11
C LYS A 288 -11.71 17.13 13.58
N LEU A 289 -10.64 17.26 14.38
CA LEU A 289 -10.78 17.65 15.79
C LEU A 289 -11.46 19.01 15.92
N GLU A 290 -11.09 19.98 15.08
CA GLU A 290 -11.68 21.32 15.06
C GLU A 290 -13.14 21.29 14.60
N ASN A 291 -13.43 20.63 13.46
CA ASN A 291 -14.76 20.62 12.87
C ASN A 291 -15.84 20.01 13.78
N TYR A 292 -15.47 18.99 14.56
CA TYR A 292 -16.40 18.29 15.46
C TYR A 292 -16.43 18.85 16.88
N GLN A 293 -15.63 19.88 17.20
CA GLN A 293 -15.63 20.47 18.53
C GLN A 293 -17.00 21.06 18.90
N GLY A 294 -17.67 21.73 17.96
CA GLY A 294 -19.03 22.26 18.18
C GLY A 294 -20.07 21.15 18.41
N LEU A 295 -19.98 20.04 17.68
CA LEU A 295 -20.88 18.89 17.89
C LEU A 295 -20.65 18.24 19.25
N LYS A 296 -19.39 18.11 19.66
CA LYS A 296 -19.03 17.58 20.99
C LYS A 296 -19.68 18.39 22.10
N GLU A 297 -19.58 19.72 22.04
CA GLU A 297 -20.17 20.63 23.03
C GLU A 297 -21.71 20.53 23.05
N GLU A 298 -22.34 20.47 21.88
CA GLU A 298 -23.80 20.30 21.78
C GLU A 298 -24.25 18.93 22.31
N MET A 299 -23.51 17.85 22.05
CA MET A 299 -23.81 16.53 22.62
C MET A 299 -23.68 16.53 24.15
N GLU A 300 -22.64 17.15 24.69
CA GLU A 300 -22.45 17.29 26.14
C GLU A 300 -23.61 18.06 26.78
N ARG A 301 -24.09 19.12 26.12
CA ARG A 301 -25.21 19.94 26.58
C ARG A 301 -26.56 19.23 26.45
N ILE A 302 -26.89 18.67 25.30
CA ILE A 302 -28.22 18.10 24.99
C ILE A 302 -28.39 16.74 25.67
N TRP A 303 -27.36 15.89 25.67
CA TRP A 303 -27.46 14.53 26.21
C TRP A 303 -26.96 14.41 27.65
N GLY A 304 -26.27 15.44 28.19
CA GLY A 304 -25.73 15.41 29.55
C GLY A 304 -24.67 14.30 29.73
N MET A 305 -23.96 13.95 28.67
CA MET A 305 -22.96 12.87 28.61
C MET A 305 -21.62 13.43 28.15
N LYS A 306 -20.52 12.95 28.73
CA LYS A 306 -19.17 13.37 28.32
C LYS A 306 -18.88 12.89 26.90
N ALA A 307 -18.52 13.79 25.99
CA ALA A 307 -18.26 13.44 24.59
C ALA A 307 -16.77 13.49 24.25
N THR A 308 -16.31 12.62 23.35
CA THR A 308 -14.93 12.57 22.87
C THR A 308 -14.92 12.45 21.35
N VAL A 309 -14.13 13.29 20.67
CA VAL A 309 -13.93 13.21 19.22
C VAL A 309 -12.67 12.40 18.95
N VAL A 310 -12.80 11.38 18.10
CA VAL A 310 -11.72 10.46 17.74
C VAL A 310 -11.56 10.44 16.21
N PRO A 311 -10.59 11.18 15.66
CA PRO A 311 -10.27 11.11 14.24
C PRO A 311 -9.48 9.83 13.95
N VAL A 312 -9.95 9.04 12.98
CA VAL A 312 -9.24 7.86 12.48
C VAL A 312 -8.67 8.18 11.10
N VAL A 313 -7.42 8.65 11.06
CA VAL A 313 -6.78 9.14 9.83
C VAL A 313 -5.65 8.21 9.39
N ILE A 314 -5.74 7.69 8.17
CA ILE A 314 -4.72 6.84 7.56
C ILE A 314 -4.42 7.34 6.14
N GLY A 315 -3.16 7.54 5.80
CA GLY A 315 -2.73 7.92 4.46
C GLY A 315 -3.11 6.86 3.41
N THR A 316 -3.42 7.29 2.19
CA THR A 316 -3.80 6.38 1.11
C THR A 316 -2.81 5.23 0.86
N LEU A 317 -1.52 5.44 1.09
CA LEU A 317 -0.45 4.47 0.91
C LEU A 317 0.05 3.87 2.23
N GLY A 318 -0.70 4.05 3.32
CA GLY A 318 -0.46 3.39 4.61
C GLY A 318 0.20 4.24 5.69
N ALA A 319 0.54 5.50 5.42
CA ALA A 319 1.12 6.40 6.43
C ALA A 319 0.17 6.67 7.60
N VAL A 320 0.72 6.70 8.81
CA VAL A 320 -0.05 6.96 10.04
C VAL A 320 0.68 7.96 10.93
N THR A 321 -0.08 8.78 11.65
CA THR A 321 0.48 9.70 12.64
C THR A 321 0.89 8.95 13.90
N PRO A 322 1.82 9.49 14.71
CA PRO A 322 2.15 8.92 16.03
C PRO A 322 0.94 8.80 16.96
N ASN A 323 -0.08 9.64 16.75
CA ASN A 323 -1.29 9.71 17.57
C ASN A 323 -2.32 8.62 17.28
N LEU A 324 -2.21 7.90 16.15
CA LEU A 324 -3.24 6.93 15.75
C LEU A 324 -3.53 5.91 16.85
N SER A 325 -2.50 5.38 17.52
CA SER A 325 -2.68 4.42 18.63
C SER A 325 -3.54 5.01 19.75
N ARG A 326 -3.26 6.26 20.13
CA ARG A 326 -3.98 6.96 21.20
C ARG A 326 -5.42 7.25 20.79
N CYS A 327 -5.65 7.58 19.52
CA CYS A 327 -7.00 7.73 18.98
C CYS A 327 -7.77 6.41 19.07
N LEU A 328 -7.22 5.32 18.56
CA LEU A 328 -7.89 4.00 18.56
C LEU A 328 -8.19 3.49 19.98
N GLN A 329 -7.32 3.76 20.96
CA GLN A 329 -7.56 3.41 22.38
C GLN A 329 -8.77 4.11 23.01
N GLN A 330 -9.25 5.22 22.44
CA GLN A 330 -10.44 5.92 22.92
C GLN A 330 -11.74 5.34 22.36
N ILE A 331 -11.65 4.42 21.39
CA ILE A 331 -12.80 3.74 20.79
C ILE A 331 -13.10 2.47 21.60
N PRO A 332 -14.36 2.20 21.98
CA PRO A 332 -14.73 0.94 22.61
C PRO A 332 -14.40 -0.27 21.74
N GLY A 333 -13.90 -1.33 22.38
CA GLY A 333 -13.41 -2.53 21.70
C GLY A 333 -11.94 -2.43 21.28
N THR A 334 -11.44 -3.49 20.64
CA THR A 334 -10.04 -3.55 20.21
C THR A 334 -9.92 -3.31 18.71
N THR A 335 -9.49 -2.11 18.32
CA THR A 335 -9.12 -1.81 16.93
C THR A 335 -7.61 -1.66 16.79
N SER A 336 -6.98 -2.55 16.02
CA SER A 336 -5.54 -2.47 15.76
C SER A 336 -5.22 -1.54 14.60
N GLU A 337 -4.10 -0.82 14.68
CA GLU A 337 -3.58 0.03 13.60
C GLU A 337 -3.41 -0.78 12.31
N ILE A 338 -2.89 -2.01 12.44
CA ILE A 338 -2.69 -2.94 11.33
C ILE A 338 -4.00 -3.24 10.60
N SER A 339 -5.12 -3.40 11.30
CA SER A 339 -6.40 -3.72 10.68
C SER A 339 -6.92 -2.58 9.80
N VAL A 340 -6.80 -1.33 10.27
CA VAL A 340 -7.24 -0.14 9.54
C VAL A 340 -6.26 0.22 8.42
N GLN A 341 -4.94 0.06 8.62
CA GLN A 341 -3.93 0.19 7.56
C GLN A 341 -4.16 -0.86 6.46
N LYS A 342 -4.33 -2.14 6.82
CA LYS A 342 -4.60 -3.23 5.88
C LYS A 342 -5.82 -2.92 5.01
N SER A 343 -6.92 -2.49 5.63
CA SER A 343 -8.14 -2.13 4.91
C SER A 343 -7.91 -0.96 3.94
N THR A 344 -7.18 0.06 4.38
CA THR A 344 -6.81 1.23 3.55
C THR A 344 -5.98 0.83 2.33
N VAL A 345 -4.91 0.07 2.56
CA VAL A 345 -3.95 -0.37 1.53
C VAL A 345 -4.63 -1.28 0.50
N LEU A 346 -5.49 -2.21 0.94
CA LEU A 346 -6.28 -3.05 0.04
C LEU A 346 -7.23 -2.22 -0.85
N GLY A 347 -7.92 -1.23 -0.26
CA GLY A 347 -8.78 -0.33 -1.02
C GLY A 347 -8.00 0.52 -2.02
N THR A 348 -6.82 1.02 -1.64
CA THR A 348 -5.95 1.77 -2.56
C THR A 348 -5.40 0.89 -3.68
N ALA A 349 -4.98 -0.34 -3.38
CA ALA A 349 -4.55 -1.30 -4.40
C ALA A 349 -5.67 -1.60 -5.41
N LYS A 350 -6.92 -1.74 -4.94
CA LYS A 350 -8.09 -1.91 -5.81
C LYS A 350 -8.31 -0.71 -6.75
N ILE A 351 -8.12 0.51 -6.25
CA ILE A 351 -8.19 1.74 -7.04
C ILE A 351 -7.09 1.73 -8.11
N LEU A 352 -5.83 1.52 -7.72
CA LEU A 352 -4.69 1.55 -8.64
C LEU A 352 -4.80 0.49 -9.75
N ARG A 353 -5.16 -0.75 -9.41
CA ARG A 353 -5.35 -1.84 -10.40
C ARG A 353 -6.40 -1.48 -11.44
N ARG A 354 -7.54 -0.93 -11.01
CA ARG A 354 -8.64 -0.52 -11.90
C ARG A 354 -8.26 0.66 -12.77
N THR A 355 -7.66 1.70 -12.20
CA THR A 355 -7.35 2.94 -12.92
C THR A 355 -6.22 2.76 -13.92
N LEU A 356 -5.14 2.07 -13.52
CA LEU A 356 -3.95 1.87 -14.36
C LEU A 356 -4.01 0.62 -15.24
N ARG A 357 -5.12 -0.13 -15.20
CA ARG A 357 -5.33 -1.38 -15.97
C ARG A 357 -4.17 -2.38 -15.84
N LEU A 358 -3.61 -2.49 -14.64
CA LEU A 358 -2.46 -3.35 -14.40
C LEU A 358 -2.89 -4.83 -14.56
N PRO A 359 -2.17 -5.64 -15.37
CA PRO A 359 -2.52 -7.03 -15.59
C PRO A 359 -2.35 -7.86 -14.30
N GLY A 360 -3.33 -8.73 -14.03
CA GLY A 360 -3.33 -9.67 -12.91
C GLY A 360 -4.33 -9.34 -11.81
N LEU A 361 -5.29 -10.27 -11.63
CA LEU A 361 -6.26 -10.43 -10.53
C LEU A 361 -7.50 -9.52 -10.60
N TRP A 362 -8.40 -9.87 -11.53
CA TRP A 362 -9.85 -9.68 -11.36
C TRP A 362 -10.40 -10.71 -10.39
#